data_AF-A0A1D7XGK1-F1
#
_entry.id   AF-A0A1D7XGK1-F1
#
_cell.length_a   1.000
_cell.length_b   1.000
_cell.length_c   1.000
_cell.angle_alpha   90.00
_cell.angle_beta   90.00
_cell.angle_gamma   90.00
#
_symmetry.space_group_name_H-M   'P 1'
#
loop_
_entity.id
_entity.type
_entity.pdbx_description
1 polymer ?
#
loop_
_entity_poly.entity_id
_entity_poly.type
_entity_poly.pdbx_seq_one_letter_code
_entity_poly.pdbx_strand_id
1 'polypeptide(L)'
;MKVLRNTLKSIIIGITLITSTYVNVYASETFYDSNKLKNEIYNNLEDWKTDFTLNYGGENIQSILDSAINNEDYLERSVASYNIKISGAINKFNIKYRTTKSQENFIDSELKRIVNNLIDPNMSKVDKIITINNYLVKIYKYDYNLKSDNVYSALTTKKTICQGYAMTAYKMFKILGIDSRIISGTINGTAHAWNMVNIKGNWYHLDITNNDNVIRDKYLLVSDQFLISEGFSWDRSKYPVSYSNYYNSHKTYVDYNNDNEKDIYTYYNGGKWYIKDGVWHYFRYCGKDAIGWLKNDGNWYYFDRNGDMKVGWILDNGTWYYCYSNGQMAYNTTIGKYKLGSTGALIN
;
A
#
# COMPACT_ATOMS: atom_id res chain seq x y z
N MET A 1 64.16 48.59 -26.52
CA MET A 1 62.96 49.42 -26.77
C MET A 1 61.94 49.10 -25.66
N LYS A 2 61.66 50.10 -24.80
CA LYS A 2 60.55 50.26 -23.80
C LYS A 2 59.90 48.98 -23.20
N VAL A 3 60.14 48.61 -21.94
CA VAL A 3 59.60 49.18 -20.67
C VAL A 3 58.07 49.02 -20.54
N LEU A 4 57.60 48.19 -19.61
CA LEU A 4 56.84 48.62 -18.41
C LEU A 4 56.30 47.40 -17.61
N ARG A 5 56.72 47.32 -16.34
CA ARG A 5 55.97 46.70 -15.24
C ARG A 5 54.62 47.40 -15.14
N ASN A 6 53.53 46.66 -14.95
CA ASN A 6 52.35 47.20 -14.26
C ASN A 6 51.65 46.13 -13.44
N THR A 7 51.61 46.43 -12.15
CA THR A 7 50.91 45.76 -11.05
C THR A 7 49.40 45.73 -11.30
N LEU A 8 48.80 44.54 -11.31
CA LEU A 8 47.35 44.35 -11.21
C LEU A 8 46.92 44.64 -9.77
N LYS A 9 46.29 45.80 -9.55
CA LYS A 9 45.55 46.12 -8.33
C LYS A 9 44.20 45.43 -8.38
N SER A 10 43.93 44.62 -7.37
CA SER A 10 42.66 43.97 -7.08
C SER A 10 41.52 44.98 -6.98
N ILE A 11 40.45 44.79 -7.75
CA ILE A 11 39.16 45.45 -7.53
C ILE A 11 38.20 44.35 -7.04
N ILE A 12 37.97 44.32 -5.73
CA ILE A 12 36.92 43.52 -5.12
C ILE A 12 35.60 44.23 -5.42
N ILE A 13 34.85 43.74 -6.40
CA ILE A 13 33.46 44.13 -6.61
C ILE A 13 32.64 43.27 -5.66
N GLY A 14 32.27 43.83 -4.50
CA GLY A 14 31.30 43.24 -3.61
C GLY A 14 29.93 43.21 -4.29
N ILE A 15 29.57 42.09 -4.89
CA ILE A 15 28.20 41.84 -5.32
C ILE A 15 27.42 41.49 -4.05
N THR A 16 26.77 42.48 -3.46
CA THR A 16 25.75 42.24 -2.45
C THR A 16 24.55 41.61 -3.16
N LEU A 17 24.45 40.28 -3.09
CA LEU A 17 23.20 39.59 -3.41
C LEU A 17 22.16 40.04 -2.39
N ILE A 18 21.31 40.99 -2.77
CA ILE A 18 20.05 41.24 -2.07
C ILE A 18 19.15 40.07 -2.45
N THR A 19 19.17 38.99 -1.66
CA THR A 19 18.12 38.00 -1.72
C THR A 19 16.88 38.63 -1.10
N SER A 20 15.98 39.16 -1.93
CA SER A 20 14.63 39.48 -1.47
C SER A 20 13.97 38.15 -1.10
N THR A 21 13.95 37.83 0.19
CA THR A 21 13.06 36.78 0.70
C THR A 21 11.64 37.31 0.53
N TYR A 22 10.99 36.91 -0.56
CA TYR A 22 9.55 37.01 -0.67
C TYR A 22 8.97 36.07 0.38
N VAL A 23 8.69 36.59 1.58
CA VAL A 23 7.79 35.93 2.51
C VAL A 23 6.41 36.12 1.90
N ASN A 24 5.94 35.13 1.15
CA ASN A 24 4.52 35.05 0.82
C ASN A 24 3.77 34.85 2.14
N VAL A 25 3.29 35.95 2.72
CA VAL A 25 2.28 35.92 3.78
C VAL A 25 0.98 35.53 3.08
N TYR A 26 0.77 34.23 2.89
CA TYR A 26 -0.58 33.74 2.63
C TYR A 26 -1.38 34.07 3.87
N ALA A 27 -2.37 34.96 3.77
CA ALA A 27 -3.39 35.06 4.78
C ALA A 27 -4.03 33.66 4.86
N SER A 28 -3.68 32.88 5.89
CA SER A 28 -4.28 31.57 6.07
C SER A 28 -5.77 31.77 6.27
N GLU A 29 -6.57 31.15 5.40
CA GLU A 29 -8.01 31.13 5.50
C GLU A 29 -8.40 30.76 6.94
N THR A 30 -9.14 31.64 7.62
CA THR A 30 -9.65 31.34 8.96
C THR A 30 -10.90 30.49 8.79
N PHE A 31 -10.80 29.22 9.19
CA PHE A 31 -11.93 28.32 9.23
C PHE A 31 -12.84 28.67 10.41
N TYR A 32 -14.14 28.64 10.17
CA TYR A 32 -15.19 28.68 11.20
C TYR A 32 -16.07 27.42 11.15
N ASP A 33 -15.95 26.63 10.08
CA ASP A 33 -16.67 25.38 9.85
C ASP A 33 -15.77 24.20 10.25
N SER A 34 -16.19 23.45 11.26
CA SER A 34 -15.45 22.31 11.79
C SER A 34 -15.30 21.16 10.78
N ASN A 35 -16.22 21.00 9.83
CA ASN A 35 -16.12 19.97 8.78
C ASN A 35 -15.08 20.36 7.73
N LYS A 36 -15.05 21.63 7.31
CA LYS A 36 -14.00 22.12 6.41
C LYS A 36 -12.62 21.99 7.05
N LEU A 37 -12.50 22.35 8.32
CA LEU A 37 -11.26 22.17 9.07
C LEU A 37 -10.86 20.71 9.16
N LYS A 38 -11.80 19.80 9.49
CA LYS A 38 -11.54 18.36 9.54
C LYS A 38 -10.95 17.87 8.21
N ASN A 39 -11.54 18.25 7.09
CA ASN A 39 -11.07 17.85 5.76
C ASN A 39 -9.68 18.39 5.45
N GLU A 40 -9.41 19.65 5.81
CA GLU A 40 -8.08 20.24 5.62
C GLU A 40 -7.02 19.55 6.47
N ILE A 41 -7.33 19.26 7.75
CA ILE A 41 -6.46 18.44 8.60
C ILE A 41 -6.21 17.08 7.93
N TYR A 42 -7.27 16.39 7.52
CA TYR A 42 -7.18 15.08 6.87
C TYR A 42 -6.29 15.11 5.61
N ASN A 43 -6.42 16.13 4.74
CA ASN A 43 -5.57 16.28 3.56
C ASN A 43 -4.07 16.42 3.93
N ASN A 44 -3.77 17.19 4.99
CA ASN A 44 -2.39 17.32 5.47
C ASN A 44 -1.87 16.00 6.07
N LEU A 45 -2.73 15.22 6.73
CA LEU A 45 -2.40 13.89 7.26
C LEU A 45 -2.18 12.85 6.14
N GLU A 46 -3.02 12.84 5.10
CA GLU A 46 -2.84 11.97 3.92
C GLU A 46 -1.55 12.30 3.14
N ASP A 47 -1.06 13.53 3.25
CA ASP A 47 0.25 13.90 2.70
C ASP A 47 1.43 13.59 3.65
N TRP A 48 1.19 12.94 4.79
CA TRP A 48 2.20 12.62 5.80
C TRP A 48 2.95 13.85 6.33
N LYS A 49 2.31 15.04 6.33
CA LYS A 49 2.93 16.23 6.89
C LYS A 49 3.08 16.10 8.40
N THR A 50 4.29 16.35 8.88
CA THR A 50 4.65 16.27 10.30
C THR A 50 4.32 17.53 11.07
N ASP A 51 4.23 18.66 10.39
CA ASP A 51 3.87 19.95 10.96
C ASP A 51 3.11 20.80 9.96
N PHE A 52 2.06 21.44 10.45
CA PHE A 52 1.25 22.38 9.66
C PHE A 52 0.49 23.31 10.61
N THR A 53 0.07 24.47 10.09
CA THR A 53 -0.64 25.49 10.87
C THR A 53 -1.91 25.87 10.15
N LEU A 54 -3.04 25.85 10.87
CA LEU A 54 -4.34 26.25 10.35
C LEU A 54 -4.97 27.30 11.27
N ASN A 55 -5.61 28.29 10.68
CA ASN A 55 -6.40 29.26 11.44
C ASN A 55 -7.80 28.69 11.66
N TYR A 56 -8.22 28.55 12.90
CA TYR A 56 -9.56 28.13 13.28
C TYR A 56 -10.01 28.88 14.52
N GLY A 57 -11.10 29.63 14.37
CA GLY A 57 -11.67 30.47 15.44
C GLY A 57 -12.72 29.79 16.30
N GLY A 58 -12.99 28.49 16.09
CA GLY A 58 -13.97 27.72 16.86
C GLY A 58 -13.35 26.89 17.98
N GLU A 59 -14.19 26.16 18.70
CA GLU A 59 -13.79 25.29 19.82
C GLU A 59 -13.55 23.83 19.36
N ASN A 60 -13.11 22.97 20.30
CA ASN A 60 -12.98 21.52 20.12
C ASN A 60 -11.95 21.03 19.07
N ILE A 61 -10.88 21.79 18.83
CA ILE A 61 -9.83 21.45 17.85
C ILE A 61 -9.26 20.04 18.01
N GLN A 62 -9.14 19.57 19.25
CA GLN A 62 -8.65 18.24 19.58
C GLN A 62 -9.60 17.15 19.04
N SER A 63 -10.90 17.28 19.29
CA SER A 63 -11.90 16.34 18.79
C SER A 63 -11.99 16.35 17.26
N ILE A 64 -11.77 17.51 16.62
CA ILE A 64 -11.72 17.61 15.15
C ILE A 64 -10.50 16.86 14.61
N LEU A 65 -9.31 17.05 15.22
CA LEU A 65 -8.12 16.29 14.87
C LEU A 65 -8.33 14.79 15.06
N ASP A 66 -8.89 14.37 16.19
CA ASP A 66 -9.19 12.96 16.46
C ASP A 66 -10.15 12.40 15.39
N SER A 67 -11.19 13.14 15.02
CA SER A 67 -12.11 12.73 13.95
C SER A 67 -11.42 12.63 12.58
N ALA A 68 -10.45 13.50 12.29
CA ALA A 68 -9.66 13.43 11.06
C ALA A 68 -8.72 12.22 11.05
N ILE A 69 -8.03 11.94 12.16
CA ILE A 69 -7.16 10.76 12.31
C ILE A 69 -7.96 9.46 12.20
N ASN A 70 -9.13 9.39 12.85
CA ASN A 70 -10.01 8.23 12.83
C ASN A 70 -10.83 8.08 11.53
N ASN A 71 -10.59 8.93 10.52
CA ASN A 71 -11.33 8.88 9.26
C ASN A 71 -10.98 7.64 8.41
N GLU A 72 -9.79 7.08 8.60
CA GLU A 72 -9.34 5.85 7.95
C GLU A 72 -8.56 4.98 8.95
N ASP A 73 -8.87 3.68 9.00
CA ASP A 73 -8.25 2.73 9.93
C ASP A 73 -6.71 2.63 9.78
N TYR A 74 -6.18 2.81 8.56
CA TYR A 74 -4.73 2.78 8.32
C TYR A 74 -4.05 4.05 8.83
N LEU A 75 -4.61 5.23 8.52
CA LEU A 75 -4.12 6.51 9.03
C LEU A 75 -4.11 6.54 10.56
N GLU A 76 -5.21 6.11 11.20
CA GLU A 76 -5.33 6.06 12.66
C GLU A 76 -4.16 5.30 13.31
N ARG A 77 -3.81 4.14 12.75
CA ARG A 77 -2.69 3.31 13.25
C ARG A 77 -1.31 3.84 12.87
N SER A 78 -1.24 4.65 11.81
CA SER A 78 0.01 5.24 11.33
C SER A 78 0.45 6.44 12.16
N VAL A 79 -0.48 7.14 12.82
CA VAL A 79 -0.16 8.20 13.78
C VAL A 79 0.32 7.58 15.10
N ALA A 80 1.56 7.85 15.47
CA ALA A 80 2.16 7.37 16.72
C ALA A 80 1.85 8.30 17.90
N SER A 81 1.87 9.62 17.67
CA SER A 81 1.48 10.64 18.63
C SER A 81 1.25 11.98 17.94
N TYR A 82 0.59 12.93 18.61
CA TYR A 82 0.46 14.29 18.12
C TYR A 82 0.46 15.30 19.28
N ASN A 83 0.68 16.57 18.95
CA ASN A 83 0.49 17.71 19.84
C ASN A 83 -0.03 18.92 19.05
N ILE A 84 -0.97 19.66 19.65
CA ILE A 84 -1.50 20.92 19.10
C ILE A 84 -1.03 22.08 19.98
N LYS A 85 -0.49 23.14 19.38
CA LYS A 85 -0.24 24.43 20.06
C LYS A 85 -1.26 25.45 19.58
N ILE A 86 -2.04 25.99 20.50
CA ILE A 86 -3.14 26.92 20.21
C ILE A 86 -2.72 28.33 20.66
N SER A 87 -2.88 29.32 19.79
CA SER A 87 -2.60 30.73 20.08
C SER A 87 -3.66 31.60 19.41
N GLY A 88 -4.73 31.92 20.15
CA GLY A 88 -5.93 32.53 19.57
C GLY A 88 -6.53 31.60 18.52
N ALA A 89 -6.77 32.13 17.31
CA ALA A 89 -7.24 31.32 16.18
C ALA A 89 -6.14 30.47 15.52
N ILE A 90 -4.86 30.63 15.88
CA ILE A 90 -3.76 29.92 15.22
C ILE A 90 -3.55 28.57 15.91
N ASN A 91 -3.68 27.49 15.13
CA ASN A 91 -3.51 26.12 15.62
C ASN A 91 -2.34 25.45 14.88
N LYS A 92 -1.26 25.17 15.61
CA LYS A 92 -0.07 24.48 15.07
C LYS A 92 -0.09 23.01 15.46
N PHE A 93 -0.22 22.15 14.46
CA PHE A 93 -0.22 20.71 14.60
C PHE A 93 1.19 20.16 14.45
N ASN A 94 1.54 19.18 15.30
CA ASN A 94 2.79 18.44 15.22
C ASN A 94 2.42 16.96 15.32
N ILE A 95 2.59 16.22 14.24
CA ILE A 95 2.19 14.82 14.10
C ILE A 95 3.45 13.96 13.98
N LYS A 96 3.54 12.93 14.81
CA LYS A 96 4.56 11.90 14.72
C LYS A 96 3.94 10.65 14.12
N TYR A 97 4.42 10.23 12.97
CA TYR A 97 4.01 8.98 12.33
C TYR A 97 4.96 7.82 12.68
N ARG A 98 4.48 6.60 12.50
CA ARG A 98 5.29 5.36 12.57
C ARG A 98 6.21 5.19 11.35
N THR A 99 5.86 5.84 10.24
CA THR A 99 6.58 5.79 8.96
C THR A 99 6.81 7.20 8.42
N THR A 100 7.84 7.35 7.60
CA THR A 100 8.12 8.57 6.83
C THR A 100 7.40 8.53 5.47
N LYS A 101 7.22 9.69 4.82
CA LYS A 101 6.64 9.76 3.46
C LYS A 101 7.38 8.88 2.45
N SER A 102 8.72 8.84 2.50
CA SER A 102 9.52 7.99 1.60
C SER A 102 9.26 6.50 1.85
N GLN A 103 9.04 6.09 3.09
CA GLN A 103 8.71 4.71 3.42
C GLN A 103 7.30 4.36 2.94
N GLU A 104 6.32 5.26 3.03
CA GLU A 104 4.99 5.04 2.44
C GLU A 104 5.01 4.95 0.92
N ASN A 105 5.78 5.80 0.25
CA ASN A 105 5.96 5.69 -1.21
C ASN A 105 6.56 4.34 -1.61
N PHE A 106 7.51 3.82 -0.82
CA PHE A 106 8.05 2.47 -0.99
C PHE A 106 6.96 1.41 -0.75
N ILE A 107 6.22 1.49 0.37
CA ILE A 107 5.13 0.57 0.69
C ILE A 107 4.12 0.50 -0.46
N ASP A 108 3.65 1.65 -0.94
CA ASP A 108 2.64 1.72 -2.01
C ASP A 108 3.15 1.09 -3.31
N SER A 109 4.40 1.39 -3.68
CA SER A 109 5.01 0.84 -4.89
C SER A 109 5.22 -0.67 -4.79
N GLU A 110 5.71 -1.12 -3.65
CA GLU A 110 6.05 -2.52 -3.41
C GLU A 110 4.80 -3.40 -3.29
N LEU A 111 3.78 -2.95 -2.54
CA LEU A 111 2.52 -3.69 -2.46
C LEU A 111 1.78 -3.74 -3.80
N LYS A 112 1.81 -2.66 -4.60
CA LYS A 112 1.25 -2.68 -5.97
C LYS A 112 1.97 -3.70 -6.84
N ARG A 113 3.30 -3.74 -6.78
CA ARG A 113 4.13 -4.73 -7.51
C ARG A 113 3.76 -6.15 -7.09
N ILE A 114 3.75 -6.43 -5.78
CA ILE A 114 3.41 -7.73 -5.23
C ILE A 114 2.00 -8.15 -5.65
N VAL A 115 0.98 -7.31 -5.44
CA VAL A 115 -0.41 -7.61 -5.81
C VAL A 115 -0.55 -7.91 -7.30
N ASN A 116 0.10 -7.14 -8.17
CA ASN A 116 0.07 -7.37 -9.62
C ASN A 116 0.68 -8.72 -10.03
N ASN A 117 1.78 -9.12 -9.40
CA ASN A 117 2.42 -10.40 -9.67
C ASN A 117 1.62 -11.57 -9.07
N LEU A 118 0.98 -11.32 -7.93
CA LEU A 118 0.26 -12.31 -7.16
C LEU A 118 -1.13 -12.64 -7.74
N ILE A 119 -1.87 -11.64 -8.20
CA ILE A 119 -3.31 -11.75 -8.45
C ILE A 119 -3.61 -11.82 -9.95
N ASP A 120 -4.35 -12.84 -10.37
CA ASP A 120 -5.04 -12.86 -11.65
C ASP A 120 -6.29 -11.94 -11.57
N PRO A 121 -6.41 -10.92 -12.45
CA PRO A 121 -7.56 -10.00 -12.44
C PRO A 121 -8.93 -10.69 -12.49
N ASN A 122 -9.01 -11.86 -13.14
CA ASN A 122 -10.23 -12.65 -13.33
C ASN A 122 -10.62 -13.48 -12.09
N MET A 123 -9.83 -13.43 -11.02
CA MET A 123 -10.18 -14.11 -9.77
C MET A 123 -11.44 -13.53 -9.13
N SER A 124 -12.23 -14.41 -8.51
CA SER A 124 -13.34 -13.96 -7.68
C SER A 124 -12.81 -13.11 -6.52
N LYS A 125 -13.64 -12.23 -5.96
CA LYS A 125 -13.27 -11.42 -4.80
C LYS A 125 -12.78 -12.30 -3.64
N VAL A 126 -13.40 -13.47 -3.45
CA VAL A 126 -13.07 -14.44 -2.41
C VAL A 126 -11.70 -15.05 -2.66
N ASP A 127 -11.41 -15.51 -3.89
CA ASP A 127 -10.10 -16.08 -4.23
C ASP A 127 -8.98 -15.06 -4.05
N LYS A 128 -9.24 -13.79 -4.37
CA LYS A 128 -8.30 -12.68 -4.09
C LYS A 128 -8.01 -12.57 -2.60
N ILE A 129 -9.03 -12.59 -1.75
CA ILE A 129 -8.86 -12.52 -0.28
C ILE A 129 -8.05 -13.70 0.25
N ILE A 130 -8.39 -14.92 -0.18
CA ILE A 130 -7.66 -16.14 0.20
C ILE A 130 -6.21 -16.06 -0.24
N THR A 131 -5.95 -15.57 -1.46
CA THR A 131 -4.60 -15.43 -1.99
C THR A 131 -3.77 -14.46 -1.15
N ILE A 132 -4.34 -13.32 -0.73
CA ILE A 132 -3.67 -12.37 0.16
C ILE A 132 -3.38 -13.00 1.53
N ASN A 133 -4.36 -13.66 2.15
CA ASN A 133 -4.17 -14.39 3.40
C ASN A 133 -3.01 -15.39 3.30
N ASN A 134 -3.05 -16.24 2.28
CA ASN A 134 -2.08 -17.31 2.08
C ASN A 134 -0.68 -16.78 1.80
N TYR A 135 -0.59 -15.67 1.07
CA TYR A 135 0.66 -14.97 0.81
C TYR A 135 1.25 -14.39 2.10
N LEU A 136 0.47 -13.63 2.87
CA LEU A 136 0.97 -12.98 4.08
C LEU A 136 1.34 -13.96 5.19
N VAL A 137 0.56 -15.03 5.39
CA VAL A 137 0.94 -16.16 6.26
C VAL A 137 2.26 -16.78 5.84
N LYS A 138 2.54 -16.83 4.52
CA LYS A 138 3.81 -17.40 4.06
C LYS A 138 5.00 -16.48 4.34
N ILE A 139 4.87 -15.20 3.97
CA ILE A 139 6.03 -14.31 3.86
C ILE A 139 6.40 -13.65 5.17
N TYR A 140 5.49 -13.60 6.14
CA TYR A 140 5.75 -13.03 7.45
C TYR A 140 5.90 -14.13 8.50
N LYS A 141 6.69 -13.81 9.52
CA LYS A 141 6.75 -14.56 10.77
C LYS A 141 6.39 -13.63 11.91
N TYR A 142 5.76 -14.15 12.96
CA TYR A 142 5.45 -13.33 14.13
C TYR A 142 6.73 -12.76 14.79
N ASP A 143 6.75 -11.45 15.05
CA ASP A 143 7.86 -10.79 15.75
C ASP A 143 7.66 -10.78 17.27
N TYR A 144 8.17 -11.81 17.93
CA TYR A 144 8.13 -11.90 19.40
C TYR A 144 8.99 -10.86 20.14
N ASN A 145 9.83 -10.09 19.44
CA ASN A 145 10.57 -8.96 20.04
C ASN A 145 9.78 -7.65 20.00
N LEU A 146 8.60 -7.64 19.37
CA LEU A 146 7.68 -6.51 19.30
C LEU A 146 8.28 -5.24 18.67
N LYS A 147 9.20 -5.38 17.71
CA LYS A 147 9.89 -4.24 17.07
C LYS A 147 9.27 -3.85 15.73
N SER A 148 8.62 -4.79 15.05
CA SER A 148 8.04 -4.57 13.73
C SER A 148 6.51 -4.49 13.81
N ASP A 149 6.00 -3.25 13.83
CA ASP A 149 4.58 -2.94 14.09
C ASP A 149 3.87 -2.19 12.94
N ASN A 150 4.56 -2.01 11.81
CA ASN A 150 4.06 -1.25 10.66
C ASN A 150 4.43 -1.92 9.35
N VAL A 151 3.82 -1.48 8.24
CA VAL A 151 3.98 -2.15 6.94
C VAL A 151 5.42 -2.07 6.41
N TYR A 152 6.13 -0.96 6.65
CA TYR A 152 7.50 -0.81 6.18
C TYR A 152 8.44 -1.81 6.87
N SER A 153 8.37 -1.88 8.20
CA SER A 153 9.18 -2.85 8.97
C SER A 153 8.78 -4.29 8.65
N ALA A 154 7.49 -4.58 8.46
CA ALA A 154 7.01 -5.89 8.05
C ALA A 154 7.58 -6.31 6.67
N LEU A 155 7.48 -5.43 5.65
CA LEU A 155 8.01 -5.70 4.31
C LEU A 155 9.52 -5.85 4.28
N THR A 156 10.27 -5.07 5.06
CA THR A 156 11.75 -5.09 5.01
C THR A 156 12.36 -6.22 5.84
N THR A 157 11.74 -6.58 6.97
CA THR A 157 12.29 -7.59 7.89
C THR A 157 11.66 -8.97 7.74
N LYS A 158 10.50 -9.07 7.07
CA LYS A 158 9.68 -10.29 6.98
C LYS A 158 9.19 -10.80 8.33
N LYS A 159 9.19 -9.95 9.34
CA LYS A 159 8.65 -10.25 10.67
C LYS A 159 7.74 -9.12 11.10
N THR A 160 6.63 -9.41 11.76
CA THR A 160 5.77 -8.36 12.32
C THR A 160 4.81 -8.90 13.39
N ILE A 161 4.23 -8.00 14.18
CA ILE A 161 3.14 -8.31 15.11
C ILE A 161 1.77 -8.18 14.41
N CYS A 162 0.69 -8.52 15.12
CA CYS A 162 -0.68 -8.49 14.61
C CYS A 162 -1.06 -7.21 13.85
N GLN A 163 -0.66 -6.04 14.34
CA GLN A 163 -0.91 -4.76 13.68
C GLN A 163 -0.28 -4.69 12.27
N GLY A 164 0.98 -5.12 12.09
CA GLY A 164 1.63 -5.03 10.79
C GLY A 164 1.05 -6.02 9.78
N TYR A 165 0.60 -7.21 10.20
CA TYR A 165 -0.20 -8.10 9.33
C TYR A 165 -1.48 -7.38 8.88
N ALA A 166 -2.24 -6.85 9.83
CA ALA A 166 -3.54 -6.26 9.54
C ALA A 166 -3.45 -4.99 8.67
N MET A 167 -2.45 -4.15 8.91
CA MET A 167 -2.16 -2.96 8.09
C MET A 167 -1.69 -3.34 6.67
N THR A 168 -0.85 -4.38 6.53
CA THR A 168 -0.39 -4.83 5.21
C THR A 168 -1.56 -5.36 4.38
N ALA A 169 -2.39 -6.23 4.98
CA ALA A 169 -3.57 -6.79 4.33
C ALA A 169 -4.55 -5.70 3.91
N TYR A 170 -4.81 -4.72 4.78
CA TYR A 170 -5.66 -3.57 4.47
C TYR A 170 -5.20 -2.83 3.20
N LYS A 171 -3.91 -2.50 3.09
CA LYS A 171 -3.37 -1.83 1.89
C LYS A 171 -3.49 -2.71 0.64
N MET A 172 -3.24 -4.02 0.76
CA MET A 172 -3.40 -4.94 -0.37
C MET A 172 -4.88 -5.06 -0.82
N PHE A 173 -5.83 -5.08 0.11
CA PHE A 173 -7.26 -5.05 -0.21
C PHE A 173 -7.69 -3.73 -0.84
N LYS A 174 -7.14 -2.60 -0.37
CA LYS A 174 -7.37 -1.27 -0.98
C LYS A 174 -6.89 -1.23 -2.43
N ILE A 175 -5.71 -1.79 -2.74
CA ILE A 175 -5.21 -1.92 -4.13
C ILE A 175 -6.18 -2.72 -5.01
N LEU A 176 -6.84 -3.72 -4.43
CA LEU A 176 -7.80 -4.59 -5.13
C LEU A 176 -9.23 -4.03 -5.18
N GLY A 177 -9.50 -2.86 -4.59
CA GLY A 177 -10.86 -2.31 -4.48
C GLY A 177 -11.78 -3.17 -3.61
N ILE A 178 -11.23 -3.84 -2.60
CA ILE A 178 -11.98 -4.65 -1.64
C ILE A 178 -12.14 -3.84 -0.36
N ASP A 179 -13.37 -3.48 -0.03
CA ASP A 179 -13.66 -2.78 1.22
C ASP A 179 -13.23 -3.67 2.40
N SER A 180 -12.41 -3.08 3.26
CA SER A 180 -11.89 -3.75 4.44
C SER A 180 -11.80 -2.78 5.61
N ARG A 181 -11.75 -3.32 6.82
CA ARG A 181 -11.54 -2.59 8.06
C ARG A 181 -10.39 -3.22 8.85
N ILE A 182 -9.73 -2.45 9.70
CA ILE A 182 -8.80 -2.97 10.72
C ILE A 182 -9.50 -2.82 12.08
N ILE A 183 -9.64 -3.94 12.78
CA ILE A 183 -10.20 -3.97 14.14
C ILE A 183 -9.05 -3.94 15.13
N SER A 184 -9.23 -3.13 16.19
CA SER A 184 -8.47 -3.24 17.43
C SER A 184 -9.37 -3.81 18.52
N GLY A 185 -8.90 -4.84 19.21
CA GLY A 185 -9.62 -5.52 20.26
C GLY A 185 -8.67 -6.32 21.15
N THR A 186 -9.17 -7.41 21.70
CA THR A 186 -8.38 -8.35 22.51
C THR A 186 -8.71 -9.79 22.16
N ILE A 187 -7.78 -10.70 22.43
CA ILE A 187 -8.00 -12.14 22.52
C ILE A 187 -7.67 -12.53 23.95
N ASN A 188 -8.64 -13.05 24.70
CA ASN A 188 -8.47 -13.44 26.11
C ASN A 188 -7.81 -12.33 26.96
N GLY A 189 -8.21 -11.06 26.72
CA GLY A 189 -7.69 -9.88 27.42
C GLY A 189 -6.35 -9.33 26.90
N THR A 190 -5.67 -10.00 25.97
CA THR A 190 -4.42 -9.51 25.36
C THR A 190 -4.75 -8.69 24.11
N ALA A 191 -4.18 -7.48 23.97
CA ALA A 191 -4.41 -6.60 22.84
C ALA A 191 -4.08 -7.28 21.50
N HIS A 192 -4.98 -7.15 20.53
CA HIS A 192 -4.85 -7.77 19.22
C HIS A 192 -5.48 -6.91 18.12
N ALA A 193 -5.00 -7.11 16.89
CA ALA A 193 -5.54 -6.44 15.70
C ALA A 193 -5.71 -7.43 14.54
N TRP A 194 -6.81 -7.30 13.80
CA TRP A 194 -7.15 -8.15 12.66
C TRP A 194 -8.00 -7.38 11.64
N ASN A 195 -8.41 -8.02 10.56
CA ASN A 195 -9.20 -7.37 9.51
C ASN A 195 -10.66 -7.82 9.48
N MET A 196 -11.49 -7.00 8.85
CA MET A 196 -12.73 -7.46 8.20
C MET A 196 -12.69 -7.13 6.71
N VAL A 197 -13.42 -7.89 5.91
CA VAL A 197 -13.58 -7.66 4.47
C VAL A 197 -15.05 -7.76 4.07
N ASN A 198 -15.47 -6.95 3.09
CA ASN A 198 -16.81 -6.98 2.54
C ASN A 198 -16.90 -7.85 1.28
N ILE A 199 -17.77 -8.86 1.31
CA ILE A 199 -18.10 -9.70 0.16
C ILE A 199 -19.60 -9.55 -0.12
N LYS A 200 -19.92 -8.85 -1.21
CA LYS A 200 -21.29 -8.63 -1.69
C LYS A 200 -22.23 -8.07 -0.60
N GLY A 201 -21.77 -7.07 0.16
CA GLY A 201 -22.55 -6.43 1.23
C GLY A 201 -22.43 -7.11 2.59
N ASN A 202 -21.93 -8.35 2.66
CA ASN A 202 -21.73 -9.07 3.91
C ASN A 202 -20.29 -8.90 4.41
N TRP A 203 -20.14 -8.65 5.71
CA TRP A 203 -18.83 -8.48 6.34
C TRP A 203 -18.38 -9.78 7.01
N TYR A 204 -17.08 -10.06 6.93
CA TYR A 204 -16.46 -11.24 7.51
C TYR A 204 -15.12 -10.87 8.14
N HIS A 205 -14.81 -11.49 9.27
CA HIS A 205 -13.51 -11.34 9.91
C HIS A 205 -12.43 -12.16 9.21
N LEU A 206 -11.21 -11.63 9.25
CA LEU A 206 -10.00 -12.25 8.74
C LEU A 206 -8.84 -11.95 9.70
N ASP A 207 -8.39 -12.96 10.44
CA ASP A 207 -7.21 -12.86 11.29
C ASP A 207 -6.04 -13.65 10.70
N ILE A 208 -5.25 -12.95 9.88
CA ILE A 208 -4.10 -13.52 9.17
C ILE A 208 -3.00 -13.91 10.16
N THR A 209 -2.83 -13.17 11.25
CA THR A 209 -1.79 -13.43 12.25
C THR A 209 -2.03 -14.75 12.96
N ASN A 210 -3.27 -15.05 13.33
CA ASN A 210 -3.57 -16.35 13.93
C ASN A 210 -3.74 -17.47 12.90
N ASN A 211 -3.95 -17.16 11.62
CA ASN A 211 -3.83 -18.12 10.52
C ASN A 211 -2.36 -18.49 10.22
N ASP A 212 -1.38 -17.80 10.81
CA ASP A 212 0.05 -18.17 10.84
C ASP A 212 0.36 -19.37 11.76
N ASN A 213 -0.64 -19.86 12.50
CA ASN A 213 -0.53 -21.03 13.37
C ASN A 213 -1.08 -22.33 12.72
N VAL A 214 -0.79 -23.48 13.36
CA VAL A 214 -0.93 -24.87 12.89
C VAL A 214 -2.29 -25.24 12.22
N ILE A 215 -3.36 -24.49 12.45
CA ILE A 215 -4.67 -24.70 11.77
C ILE A 215 -4.94 -23.50 10.85
N ARG A 216 -4.45 -23.59 9.61
CA ARG A 216 -4.62 -22.55 8.60
C ARG A 216 -6.11 -22.30 8.31
N ASP A 217 -6.50 -21.04 8.11
CA ASP A 217 -7.86 -20.62 7.75
C ASP A 217 -8.92 -20.76 8.85
N LYS A 218 -8.56 -21.15 10.08
CA LYS A 218 -9.49 -21.15 11.23
C LYS A 218 -10.22 -19.81 11.37
N TYR A 219 -9.51 -18.71 11.15
CA TYR A 219 -10.03 -17.34 11.26
C TYR A 219 -10.18 -16.66 9.89
N LEU A 220 -10.33 -17.43 8.81
CA LEU A 220 -10.57 -16.93 7.45
C LEU A 220 -12.08 -16.82 7.18
N LEU A 221 -12.56 -15.59 7.02
CA LEU A 221 -13.94 -15.26 6.66
C LEU A 221 -14.99 -15.80 7.65
N VAL A 222 -14.79 -15.49 8.92
CA VAL A 222 -15.62 -15.96 10.05
C VAL A 222 -16.53 -14.87 10.62
N SER A 223 -17.55 -15.30 11.37
CA SER A 223 -18.56 -14.44 12.00
C SER A 223 -18.12 -13.79 13.30
N ASP A 224 -18.86 -12.77 13.75
CA ASP A 224 -18.72 -12.18 15.08
C ASP A 224 -18.81 -13.28 16.15
N GLN A 225 -19.85 -14.12 16.05
CA GLN A 225 -20.15 -15.15 17.05
C GLN A 225 -19.03 -16.19 17.15
N PHE A 226 -18.42 -16.56 16.03
CA PHE A 226 -17.28 -17.47 16.02
C PHE A 226 -16.08 -16.85 16.74
N LEU A 227 -15.70 -15.61 16.41
CA LEU A 227 -14.59 -14.94 17.08
C LEU A 227 -14.83 -14.79 18.59
N ILE A 228 -16.04 -14.41 19.00
CA ILE A 228 -16.42 -14.31 20.42
C ILE A 228 -16.23 -15.66 21.13
N SER A 229 -16.64 -16.77 20.50
CA SER A 229 -16.45 -18.12 21.07
C SER A 229 -14.98 -18.53 21.19
N GLU A 230 -14.09 -17.90 20.41
CA GLU A 230 -12.64 -18.09 20.43
C GLU A 230 -11.92 -17.07 21.35
N GLY A 231 -12.67 -16.30 22.15
CA GLY A 231 -12.14 -15.38 23.15
C GLY A 231 -11.82 -13.98 22.63
N PHE A 232 -12.22 -13.64 21.40
CA PHE A 232 -12.06 -12.29 20.86
C PHE A 232 -13.09 -11.33 21.47
N SER A 233 -12.68 -10.08 21.69
CA SER A 233 -13.55 -9.01 22.16
C SER A 233 -13.14 -7.67 21.54
N TRP A 234 -14.11 -6.88 21.09
CA TRP A 234 -13.92 -5.56 20.50
C TRP A 234 -15.17 -4.70 20.68
N ASP A 235 -15.04 -3.39 20.46
CA ASP A 235 -16.18 -2.47 20.44
C ASP A 235 -16.97 -2.64 19.14
N ARG A 236 -17.99 -3.50 19.18
CA ARG A 236 -18.84 -3.84 18.04
C ARG A 236 -19.62 -2.64 17.49
N SER A 237 -19.79 -1.56 18.25
CA SER A 237 -20.51 -0.36 17.77
C SER A 237 -19.72 0.42 16.71
N LYS A 238 -18.40 0.21 16.62
CA LYS A 238 -17.51 0.91 15.68
C LYS A 238 -17.34 0.21 14.32
N TYR A 239 -17.83 -1.03 14.20
CA TYR A 239 -17.57 -1.87 13.04
C TYR A 239 -18.86 -2.49 12.49
N PRO A 240 -18.87 -2.86 11.19
CA PRO A 240 -19.96 -3.62 10.61
C PRO A 240 -20.14 -4.99 11.30
N VAL A 241 -21.37 -5.48 11.34
CA VAL A 241 -21.69 -6.79 11.95
C VAL A 241 -21.41 -7.92 10.94
N SER A 242 -20.77 -9.00 11.40
CA SER A 242 -20.66 -10.26 10.66
C SER A 242 -21.61 -11.32 11.22
N TYR A 243 -22.61 -11.71 10.40
CA TYR A 243 -23.70 -12.58 10.84
C TYR A 243 -23.37 -14.07 10.82
N SER A 244 -22.58 -14.55 9.84
CA SER A 244 -22.32 -15.98 9.65
C SER A 244 -20.93 -16.22 9.05
N ASN A 245 -20.39 -17.41 9.29
CA ASN A 245 -19.16 -17.83 8.63
C ASN A 245 -19.42 -17.94 7.12
N TYR A 246 -18.41 -17.62 6.31
CA TYR A 246 -18.51 -17.79 4.85
C TYR A 246 -18.46 -19.28 4.47
N TYR A 247 -17.62 -20.05 5.17
CA TYR A 247 -17.50 -21.50 4.99
C TYR A 247 -18.21 -22.25 6.11
N ASN A 248 -19.08 -23.20 5.75
CA ASN A 248 -19.81 -24.05 6.70
C ASN A 248 -18.98 -25.24 7.21
N SER A 249 -17.93 -25.63 6.50
CA SER A 249 -16.97 -26.67 6.92
C SER A 249 -15.61 -26.44 6.27
N HIS A 250 -14.53 -26.50 7.06
CA HIS A 250 -13.16 -26.27 6.60
C HIS A 250 -12.70 -27.41 5.67
N LYS A 251 -12.25 -27.05 4.48
CA LYS A 251 -11.69 -27.96 3.48
C LYS A 251 -10.17 -27.85 3.50
N THR A 252 -9.52 -28.87 4.08
CA THR A 252 -8.11 -29.24 3.92
C THR A 252 -7.03 -28.17 4.15
N TYR A 253 -6.18 -28.43 5.14
CA TYR A 253 -5.04 -27.59 5.50
C TYR A 253 -3.80 -27.94 4.67
N VAL A 254 -3.12 -26.93 4.14
CA VAL A 254 -1.77 -27.06 3.58
C VAL A 254 -0.81 -26.46 4.59
N ASP A 255 0.19 -27.23 5.04
CA ASP A 255 1.24 -26.79 5.97
C ASP A 255 2.34 -26.06 5.17
N TYR A 256 2.46 -24.75 5.37
CA TYR A 256 3.47 -23.93 4.73
C TYR A 256 4.68 -23.65 5.63
N ASN A 257 4.65 -24.07 6.89
CA ASN A 257 5.79 -23.90 7.80
C ASN A 257 6.92 -24.88 7.51
N ASN A 258 6.68 -25.84 6.61
CA ASN A 258 7.65 -26.82 6.15
C ASN A 258 8.23 -26.52 4.75
N ASP A 259 7.94 -25.36 4.13
CA ASP A 259 8.55 -25.06 2.82
C ASP A 259 9.96 -24.50 2.97
N ASN A 260 10.81 -24.80 1.98
CA ASN A 260 12.21 -24.41 1.97
C ASN A 260 12.35 -22.88 1.82
N GLU A 261 13.44 -22.32 2.36
CA GLU A 261 13.73 -20.88 2.28
C GLU A 261 13.77 -20.35 0.83
N LYS A 262 14.13 -21.20 -0.14
CA LYS A 262 14.09 -20.89 -1.58
C LYS A 262 12.66 -20.68 -2.11
N ASP A 263 11.67 -21.36 -1.52
CA ASP A 263 10.26 -21.20 -1.90
C ASP A 263 9.75 -19.82 -1.45
N ILE A 264 10.20 -19.33 -0.29
CA ILE A 264 9.82 -18.02 0.25
C ILE A 264 10.15 -16.87 -0.72
N TYR A 265 11.29 -16.93 -1.41
CA TYR A 265 11.68 -15.89 -2.38
C TYR A 265 10.68 -15.80 -3.56
N THR A 266 10.25 -16.95 -4.08
CA THR A 266 9.25 -17.01 -5.16
C THR A 266 7.92 -16.40 -4.71
N TYR A 267 7.50 -16.75 -3.49
CA TYR A 267 6.26 -16.21 -2.93
C TYR A 267 6.37 -14.71 -2.81
N TYR A 268 7.45 -14.20 -2.22
CA TYR A 268 7.68 -12.76 -2.02
C TYR A 268 7.58 -11.95 -3.32
N ASN A 269 8.07 -12.50 -4.43
CA ASN A 269 7.96 -11.83 -5.73
C ASN A 269 6.56 -11.88 -6.35
N GLY A 270 5.65 -12.68 -5.80
CA GLY A 270 4.28 -12.88 -6.26
C GLY A 270 4.17 -13.83 -7.46
N GLY A 271 5.27 -14.23 -8.07
CA GLY A 271 5.31 -15.09 -9.24
C GLY A 271 6.72 -15.30 -9.78
N LYS A 272 6.85 -16.07 -10.85
CA LYS A 272 8.14 -16.41 -11.48
C LYS A 272 8.04 -16.59 -12.99
N TRP A 273 9.11 -16.24 -13.69
CA TRP A 273 9.31 -16.56 -15.10
C TRP A 273 9.70 -18.04 -15.27
N TYR A 274 9.26 -18.66 -16.36
CA TYR A 274 9.73 -19.98 -16.79
C TYR A 274 9.61 -20.14 -18.31
N ILE A 275 10.30 -21.13 -18.88
CA ILE A 275 10.24 -21.46 -20.31
C ILE A 275 9.53 -22.80 -20.46
N LYS A 276 8.62 -22.88 -21.42
CA LYS A 276 7.97 -24.11 -21.88
C LYS A 276 7.97 -24.12 -23.40
N ASP A 277 8.44 -25.22 -24.01
CA ASP A 277 8.52 -25.39 -25.47
C ASP A 277 9.21 -24.22 -26.20
N GLY A 278 10.23 -23.63 -25.56
CA GLY A 278 10.99 -22.49 -26.10
C GLY A 278 10.32 -21.12 -25.97
N VAL A 279 9.13 -21.05 -25.36
CA VAL A 279 8.35 -19.83 -25.16
C VAL A 279 8.39 -19.44 -23.68
N TRP A 280 8.48 -18.14 -23.41
CA TRP A 280 8.44 -17.61 -22.04
C TRP A 280 7.01 -17.56 -21.52
N HIS A 281 6.86 -17.90 -20.25
CA HIS A 281 5.63 -17.81 -19.46
C HIS A 281 5.93 -17.13 -18.12
N TYR A 282 4.89 -16.65 -17.45
CA TYR A 282 4.99 -16.14 -16.08
C TYR A 282 3.96 -16.80 -15.19
N PHE A 283 4.39 -17.60 -14.22
CA PHE A 283 3.52 -18.27 -13.27
C PHE A 283 3.26 -17.37 -12.06
N ARG A 284 2.01 -17.00 -11.82
CA ARG A 284 1.60 -16.25 -10.62
C ARG A 284 1.47 -17.19 -9.43
N TYR A 285 1.78 -16.69 -8.24
CA TYR A 285 1.69 -17.49 -7.00
C TYR A 285 0.25 -17.90 -6.65
N CYS A 286 -0.77 -17.25 -7.23
CA CYS A 286 -2.15 -17.72 -7.16
C CYS A 286 -2.44 -19.01 -7.95
N GLY A 287 -1.42 -19.65 -8.53
CA GLY A 287 -1.51 -20.97 -9.16
C GLY A 287 -1.85 -20.95 -10.66
N LYS A 288 -1.74 -19.79 -11.31
CA LYS A 288 -2.14 -19.58 -12.70
C LYS A 288 -1.06 -18.87 -13.50
N ASP A 289 -0.97 -19.16 -14.79
CA ASP A 289 -0.14 -18.39 -15.71
C ASP A 289 -0.66 -16.97 -15.94
N ALA A 290 0.26 -16.09 -16.31
CA ALA A 290 -0.05 -14.77 -16.80
C ALA A 290 -0.81 -14.84 -18.11
N ILE A 291 -1.88 -14.06 -18.20
CA ILE A 291 -2.68 -13.85 -19.41
C ILE A 291 -2.93 -12.35 -19.50
N GLY A 292 -2.90 -11.82 -20.72
CA GLY A 292 -2.98 -10.40 -21.01
C GLY A 292 -1.75 -9.64 -20.52
N TRP A 293 -1.96 -8.37 -20.19
CA TRP A 293 -0.89 -7.49 -19.72
C TRP A 293 -0.46 -7.81 -18.29
N LEU A 294 0.85 -7.90 -18.07
CA LEU A 294 1.49 -8.02 -16.76
C LEU A 294 2.62 -7.01 -16.65
N LYS A 295 2.62 -6.19 -15.59
CA LYS A 295 3.74 -5.33 -15.26
C LYS A 295 4.71 -6.00 -14.29
N ASN A 296 5.85 -6.49 -14.78
CA ASN A 296 6.86 -7.11 -13.94
C ASN A 296 8.16 -6.30 -13.97
N ASP A 297 8.70 -5.96 -12.79
CA ASP A 297 9.94 -5.19 -12.59
C ASP A 297 10.02 -3.93 -13.48
N GLY A 298 8.95 -3.13 -13.42
CA GLY A 298 8.85 -1.86 -14.14
C GLY A 298 8.46 -1.97 -15.62
N ASN A 299 8.51 -3.16 -16.21
CA ASN A 299 8.25 -3.40 -17.63
C ASN A 299 6.90 -4.09 -17.85
N TRP A 300 6.22 -3.74 -18.94
CA TRP A 300 5.00 -4.42 -19.36
C TRP A 300 5.33 -5.57 -20.31
N TYR A 301 4.62 -6.67 -20.14
CA TYR A 301 4.68 -7.86 -20.98
C TYR A 301 3.26 -8.28 -21.33
N TYR A 302 3.06 -8.91 -22.48
CA TYR A 302 1.76 -9.44 -22.89
C TYR A 302 1.84 -10.95 -23.04
N PHE A 303 0.86 -11.65 -22.48
CA PHE A 303 0.72 -13.09 -22.60
C PHE A 303 -0.60 -13.41 -23.28
N ASP A 304 -0.61 -14.37 -24.19
CA ASP A 304 -1.86 -14.79 -24.81
C ASP A 304 -2.69 -15.71 -23.89
N ARG A 305 -3.78 -16.28 -24.43
CA ARG A 305 -4.70 -17.13 -23.66
C ARG A 305 -4.10 -18.47 -23.22
N ASN A 306 -3.02 -18.91 -23.84
CA ASN A 306 -2.26 -20.10 -23.44
C ASN A 306 -1.17 -19.76 -22.41
N GLY A 307 -0.99 -18.47 -22.11
CA GLY A 307 0.06 -17.96 -21.25
C GLY A 307 1.39 -17.75 -21.96
N ASP A 308 1.42 -17.83 -23.30
CA ASP A 308 2.63 -17.64 -24.09
C ASP A 308 2.96 -16.14 -24.16
N MET A 309 4.18 -15.75 -23.77
CA MET A 309 4.65 -14.37 -23.88
C MET A 309 4.74 -13.97 -25.36
N LYS A 310 4.04 -12.90 -25.73
CA LYS A 310 4.09 -12.35 -27.08
C LYS A 310 5.20 -11.33 -27.26
N VAL A 311 5.73 -11.32 -28.48
CA VAL A 311 6.68 -10.34 -29.02
C VAL A 311 6.13 -9.79 -30.34
N GLY A 312 6.65 -8.66 -30.79
CA GLY A 312 6.18 -7.98 -31.99
C GLY A 312 4.91 -7.18 -31.77
N TRP A 313 4.15 -6.95 -32.85
CA TRP A 313 2.90 -6.19 -32.82
C TRP A 313 1.76 -6.98 -32.18
N ILE A 314 1.05 -6.37 -31.24
CA ILE A 314 -0.08 -6.93 -30.51
C ILE A 314 -1.28 -6.01 -30.69
N LEU A 315 -2.42 -6.56 -31.10
CA LEU A 315 -3.69 -5.86 -31.15
C LEU A 315 -4.52 -6.24 -29.92
N ASP A 316 -4.70 -5.30 -29.00
CA ASP A 316 -5.49 -5.50 -27.78
C ASP A 316 -6.62 -4.47 -27.73
N ASN A 317 -7.86 -4.96 -27.66
CA ASN A 317 -9.08 -4.14 -27.66
C ASN A 317 -9.10 -2.99 -28.70
N GLY A 318 -8.68 -3.29 -29.94
CA GLY A 318 -8.65 -2.31 -31.04
C GLY A 318 -7.47 -1.33 -31.02
N THR A 319 -6.57 -1.43 -30.04
CA THR A 319 -5.36 -0.61 -29.94
C THR A 319 -4.12 -1.45 -30.22
N TRP A 320 -3.20 -0.92 -31.03
CA TRP A 320 -1.93 -1.59 -31.33
C TRP A 320 -0.84 -1.23 -30.33
N TYR A 321 -0.06 -2.24 -29.96
CA TYR A 321 1.11 -2.16 -29.08
C TYR A 321 2.25 -2.95 -29.73
N TYR A 322 3.48 -2.71 -29.26
CA TYR A 322 4.64 -3.47 -29.70
C TYR A 322 5.44 -3.98 -28.50
N CYS A 323 5.79 -5.26 -28.49
CA CYS A 323 6.74 -5.85 -27.56
C CYS A 323 8.05 -6.17 -28.26
N TYR A 324 9.20 -5.80 -27.68
CA TYR A 324 10.52 -6.14 -28.19
C TYR A 324 10.77 -7.66 -28.14
N SER A 325 11.88 -8.12 -28.72
CA SER A 325 12.26 -9.54 -28.73
C SER A 325 12.47 -10.13 -27.33
N ASN A 326 12.76 -9.29 -26.32
CA ASN A 326 12.82 -9.68 -24.91
C ASN A 326 11.45 -9.62 -24.20
N GLY A 327 10.36 -9.38 -24.93
CA GLY A 327 8.99 -9.30 -24.42
C GLY A 327 8.55 -7.95 -23.86
N GLN A 328 9.48 -7.02 -23.63
CA GLN A 328 9.15 -5.73 -23.03
C GLN A 328 8.35 -4.86 -23.98
N MET A 329 7.24 -4.30 -23.50
CA MET A 329 6.42 -3.36 -24.25
C MET A 329 7.18 -2.06 -24.51
N ALA A 330 7.19 -1.64 -25.77
CA ALA A 330 7.69 -0.35 -26.19
C ALA A 330 6.71 0.77 -25.79
N TYR A 331 7.25 1.91 -25.34
CA TYR A 331 6.48 3.13 -25.04
C TYR A 331 7.36 4.37 -25.26
N ASN A 332 6.75 5.52 -25.51
CA ASN A 332 7.44 6.79 -25.80
C ASN A 332 8.55 6.65 -26.86
N THR A 333 8.28 5.92 -27.94
CA THR A 333 9.30 5.55 -28.93
C THR A 333 8.69 5.37 -30.32
N THR A 334 9.52 5.05 -31.31
CA THR A 334 9.10 4.77 -32.69
C THR A 334 9.60 3.41 -33.13
N ILE A 335 8.71 2.59 -33.69
CA ILE A 335 9.02 1.27 -34.28
C ILE A 335 8.82 1.37 -35.80
N GLY A 336 9.91 1.51 -36.55
CA GLY A 336 9.86 1.79 -37.99
C GLY A 336 9.24 3.17 -38.24
N LYS A 337 8.06 3.19 -38.88
CA LYS A 337 7.30 4.44 -39.14
C LYS A 337 6.19 4.73 -38.11
N TYR A 338 6.03 3.86 -37.11
CA TYR A 338 4.91 3.88 -36.18
C TYR A 338 5.33 4.45 -34.83
N LYS A 339 4.61 5.47 -34.33
CA LYS A 339 4.92 6.14 -33.07
C LYS A 339 4.07 5.59 -31.92
N LEU A 340 4.70 5.23 -30.81
CA LEU A 340 4.05 4.74 -29.61
C LEU A 340 4.09 5.79 -28.50
N GLY A 341 2.94 6.02 -27.86
CA GLY A 341 2.77 6.99 -26.78
C GLY A 341 3.33 6.56 -25.44
N SER A 342 3.08 7.38 -24.42
CA SER A 342 3.51 7.12 -23.03
C SER A 342 2.86 5.89 -22.40
N THR A 343 1.71 5.46 -22.93
CA THR A 343 1.01 4.23 -22.54
C THR A 343 1.42 3.02 -23.37
N GLY A 344 2.33 3.18 -24.34
CA GLY A 344 2.70 2.15 -25.31
C GLY A 344 1.72 1.98 -26.48
N ALA A 345 0.55 2.64 -26.42
CA ALA A 345 -0.42 2.62 -27.50
C ALA A 345 0.13 3.30 -28.77
N LEU A 346 -0.16 2.71 -29.92
CA LEU A 346 0.08 3.31 -31.23
C LEU A 346 -0.69 4.63 -31.33
N ILE A 347 0.04 5.70 -31.64
CA ILE A 347 -0.53 7.01 -31.94
C ILE A 347 -0.42 7.19 -33.45
N ASN A 348 -1.58 7.36 -34.08
CA ASN A 348 -1.68 7.68 -35.51
C ASN A 348 -1.31 9.13 -35.78
#